data_AF-R5XY80-F1
#
_entry.id   AF-R5XY80-F1
#
_cell.length_a   1.000
_cell.length_b   1.000
_cell.length_c   1.000
_cell.angle_alpha   90.00
_cell.angle_beta   90.00
_cell.angle_gamma   90.00
#
_symmetry.space_group_name_H-M   'P 1'
#
loop_
_entity.id
_entity.type
_entity.pdbx_description
1 polymer ?
#
loop_
_entity_poly.entity_id
_entity_poly.type
_entity_poly.pdbx_seq_one_letter_code
_entity_poly.pdbx_strand_id
1 'polypeptide(L)'
;MTLKEAIKYRKIWMGFAILWIVFFHFGYKLPDPFSVIQSSGYSGVDIFFFASGIGCYLSYSRDKNAAAFLKRRFIKIMPTYLVFIVIWCLYKVITAGMDFPTVLGNIFCIQDLTGKPGGFNWYFGAMWIFYILTPYFAAVVDKIKKPVGCVLFCLLLVLFSFPFWNVTALIIIVTRLPVYFLGMFFAKCSQESDKKITAKFMLFATLLSLLSMAAFFICFFNLHDELWNYGLWWYPFIITAPTICIYLSFIGRFLEKKPFGQKINAAFSFVGGYTFELFLVHKFIFNETADLIMANKPDHVVAIWFASLIPVVIGTVILYWLTKGIKALIFKSSK
;
A
#
# COMPACT_ATOMS: atom_id res chain seq x y z
N MET A 1 18.51 -7.34 -16.05
CA MET A 1 18.18 -6.48 -14.92
C MET A 1 18.54 -7.22 -13.64
N THR A 2 19.23 -6.62 -12.68
CA THR A 2 19.49 -7.16 -11.34
C THR A 2 18.38 -6.74 -10.38
N LEU A 3 18.30 -7.35 -9.19
CA LEU A 3 17.33 -6.92 -8.16
C LEU A 3 17.60 -5.47 -7.71
N LYS A 4 18.87 -5.09 -7.58
CA LYS A 4 19.30 -3.73 -7.25
C LYS A 4 18.85 -2.71 -8.29
N GLU A 5 18.92 -3.07 -9.58
CA GLU A 5 18.37 -2.24 -10.66
C GLU A 5 16.84 -2.15 -10.59
N ALA A 6 16.14 -3.25 -10.31
CA ALA A 6 14.68 -3.26 -10.21
C ALA A 6 14.18 -2.28 -9.13
N ILE A 7 14.82 -2.26 -7.94
CA ILE A 7 14.46 -1.38 -6.82
C ILE A 7 14.53 0.12 -7.17
N LYS A 8 15.29 0.51 -8.21
CA LYS A 8 15.33 1.91 -8.68
C LYS A 8 13.98 2.37 -9.23
N TYR A 9 13.17 1.45 -9.76
CA TYR A 9 11.85 1.72 -10.31
C TYR A 9 10.72 1.76 -9.26
N ARG A 10 11.03 1.68 -7.95
CA ARG A 10 10.03 1.71 -6.88
C ARG A 10 9.04 2.87 -6.94
N LYS A 11 9.47 4.06 -7.37
CA LYS A 11 8.55 5.20 -7.55
C LYS A 11 7.50 4.90 -8.62
N ILE A 12 7.86 4.21 -9.70
CA ILE A 12 6.91 3.76 -10.73
C ILE A 12 5.95 2.73 -10.13
N TRP A 13 6.43 1.77 -9.33
CA TRP A 13 5.57 0.78 -8.68
C TRP A 13 4.52 1.45 -7.79
N MET A 14 4.97 2.42 -6.98
CA MET A 14 4.08 3.18 -6.09
C MET A 14 3.10 4.07 -6.87
N GLY A 15 3.55 4.68 -7.97
CA GLY A 15 2.68 5.47 -8.86
C GLY A 15 1.60 4.61 -9.51
N PHE A 16 1.97 3.44 -10.02
CA PHE A 16 1.01 2.46 -10.53
C PHE A 16 0.02 2.02 -9.43
N ALA A 17 0.54 1.67 -8.25
CA ALA A 17 -0.28 1.20 -7.13
C ALA A 17 -1.31 2.23 -6.66
N ILE A 18 -0.94 3.51 -6.48
CA ILE A 18 -1.91 4.52 -6.03
C ILE A 18 -2.98 4.80 -7.08
N LEU A 19 -2.62 4.81 -8.37
CA LEU A 19 -3.58 4.99 -9.45
C LEU A 19 -4.56 3.82 -9.51
N TRP A 20 -4.08 2.60 -9.28
CA TRP A 20 -4.93 1.42 -9.22
C TRP A 20 -5.89 1.43 -8.02
N ILE A 21 -5.43 1.91 -6.86
CA ILE A 21 -6.28 2.12 -5.67
C ILE A 21 -7.34 3.19 -5.91
N VAL A 22 -6.97 4.33 -6.52
CA VAL A 22 -7.92 5.39 -6.87
C VAL A 22 -8.96 4.85 -7.84
N PHE A 23 -8.54 4.07 -8.84
CA PHE A 23 -9.46 3.44 -9.79
C PHE A 23 -10.40 2.42 -9.13
N PHE A 24 -9.92 1.67 -8.13
CA PHE A 24 -10.74 0.76 -7.33
C PHE A 24 -11.84 1.48 -6.54
N HIS A 25 -11.55 2.65 -5.94
CA HIS A 25 -12.54 3.43 -5.21
C HIS A 25 -13.44 4.29 -6.11
N PHE A 26 -13.19 4.31 -7.42
CA PHE A 26 -14.01 5.05 -8.36
C PHE A 26 -15.37 4.38 -8.49
N GLY A 27 -16.45 5.07 -8.13
CA GLY A 27 -17.77 4.45 -7.99
C GLY A 27 -18.46 4.03 -9.31
N TYR A 28 -17.89 4.35 -10.47
CA TYR A 28 -18.34 3.78 -11.74
C TYR A 28 -17.70 2.41 -11.97
N LYS A 29 -18.52 1.34 -11.97
CA LYS A 29 -18.07 -0.02 -12.30
C LYS A 29 -17.96 -0.18 -13.81
N LEU A 30 -16.78 -0.58 -14.29
CA LEU A 30 -16.60 -0.96 -15.69
C LEU A 30 -17.41 -2.23 -16.03
N PRO A 31 -17.81 -2.42 -17.31
CA PRO A 31 -18.38 -3.68 -17.76
C PRO A 31 -17.38 -4.83 -17.67
N ASP A 32 -17.88 -6.05 -17.52
CA ASP A 32 -17.07 -7.27 -17.55
C ASP A 32 -16.39 -7.45 -18.92
N PRO A 33 -15.14 -7.98 -18.98
CA PRO A 33 -14.34 -8.48 -17.86
C PRO A 33 -13.48 -7.40 -17.15
N PHE A 34 -13.57 -6.14 -17.56
CA PHE A 34 -12.72 -5.06 -17.02
C PHE A 34 -13.06 -4.69 -15.56
N SER A 35 -14.28 -4.99 -15.11
CA SER A 35 -14.72 -4.83 -13.72
C SER A 35 -13.80 -5.56 -12.72
N VAL A 36 -13.22 -6.69 -13.12
CA VAL A 36 -12.33 -7.52 -12.30
C VAL A 36 -11.01 -6.81 -12.04
N ILE A 37 -10.47 -6.14 -13.08
CA ILE A 37 -9.23 -5.36 -12.97
C ILE A 37 -9.46 -4.18 -12.02
N GLN A 38 -10.62 -3.52 -12.11
CA GLN A 38 -10.99 -2.46 -11.18
C GLN A 38 -11.14 -2.99 -9.75
N SER A 39 -11.91 -4.06 -9.57
CA SER A 39 -12.23 -4.66 -8.27
C SER A 39 -11.01 -5.23 -7.54
N SER A 40 -9.95 -5.59 -8.27
CA SER A 40 -8.68 -6.04 -7.71
C SER A 40 -7.72 -4.90 -7.34
N GLY A 41 -8.09 -3.63 -7.59
CA GLY A 41 -7.21 -2.49 -7.33
C GLY A 41 -6.91 -2.19 -5.86
N TYR A 42 -7.66 -2.79 -4.91
CA TYR A 42 -7.24 -2.82 -3.50
C TYR A 42 -5.83 -3.41 -3.33
N SER A 43 -5.39 -4.27 -4.24
CA SER A 43 -4.07 -4.92 -4.17
C SER A 43 -2.90 -3.99 -4.47
N GLY A 44 -3.15 -2.75 -4.90
CA GLY A 44 -2.13 -1.70 -4.85
C GLY A 44 -1.54 -1.53 -3.45
N VAL A 45 -2.31 -1.84 -2.39
CA VAL A 45 -1.84 -1.87 -1.00
C VAL A 45 -0.73 -2.90 -0.79
N ASP A 46 -0.82 -4.06 -1.44
CA ASP A 46 0.19 -5.13 -1.35
C ASP A 46 1.51 -4.71 -2.03
N ILE A 47 1.44 -3.94 -3.12
CA ILE A 47 2.62 -3.29 -3.72
C ILE A 47 3.24 -2.28 -2.75
N PHE A 48 2.42 -1.49 -2.04
CA PHE A 48 2.93 -0.57 -1.01
C PHE A 48 3.62 -1.30 0.14
N PHE A 49 3.04 -2.39 0.64
CA PHE A 49 3.68 -3.17 1.69
C PHE A 49 4.96 -3.85 1.22
N PHE A 50 4.99 -4.40 0.01
CA PHE A 50 6.22 -4.93 -0.58
C PHE A 50 7.31 -3.85 -0.68
N ALA A 51 6.98 -2.68 -1.25
CA ALA A 51 7.90 -1.55 -1.38
C ALA A 51 8.35 -1.00 -0.01
N SER A 52 7.44 -0.97 0.97
CA SER A 52 7.69 -0.58 2.36
C SER A 52 8.67 -1.55 3.01
N GLY A 53 8.48 -2.86 2.88
CA GLY A 53 9.40 -3.89 3.36
C GLY A 53 10.82 -3.68 2.86
N ILE A 54 10.98 -3.43 1.55
CA ILE A 54 12.28 -3.11 0.97
C ILE A 54 12.88 -1.85 1.62
N GLY A 55 12.10 -0.78 1.69
CA GLY A 55 12.56 0.49 2.28
C GLY A 55 12.89 0.37 3.77
N CYS A 56 12.16 -0.46 4.51
CA CYS A 56 12.30 -0.69 5.94
C CYS A 56 13.55 -1.47 6.27
N TYR A 57 13.77 -2.60 5.59
CA TYR A 57 15.01 -3.37 5.72
C TYR A 57 16.25 -2.52 5.40
N LEU A 58 16.26 -1.79 4.27
CA LEU A 58 17.40 -0.94 3.89
C LEU A 58 17.66 0.23 4.86
N SER A 59 16.63 0.73 5.56
CA SER A 59 16.79 1.81 6.55
C SER A 59 17.24 1.28 7.90
N TYR A 60 16.69 0.13 8.33
CA TYR A 60 17.04 -0.50 9.61
C TYR A 60 18.45 -1.09 9.55
N SER A 61 18.82 -1.73 8.44
CA SER A 61 20.15 -2.36 8.29
C SER A 61 21.33 -1.39 8.23
N ARG A 62 21.11 -0.07 8.28
CA ARG A 62 22.18 0.93 8.34
C ARG A 62 22.83 1.03 9.71
N ASP A 63 22.02 0.99 10.76
CA ASP A 63 22.46 1.19 12.15
C ASP A 63 21.95 0.11 13.11
N LYS A 64 21.03 -0.76 12.65
CA LYS A 64 20.37 -1.83 13.43
C LYS A 64 19.78 -1.32 14.76
N ASN A 65 19.41 -0.04 14.82
CA ASN A 65 18.83 0.58 16.01
C ASN A 65 17.32 0.75 15.82
N ALA A 66 16.54 -0.02 16.59
CA ALA A 66 15.08 -0.05 16.48
C ALA A 66 14.43 1.31 16.80
N ALA A 67 14.87 1.99 17.85
CA ALA A 67 14.33 3.30 18.25
C ALA A 67 14.65 4.37 17.19
N ALA A 68 15.89 4.41 16.70
CA ALA A 68 16.29 5.33 15.64
C ALA A 68 15.51 5.06 14.33
N PHE A 69 15.31 3.78 13.99
CA PHE A 69 14.49 3.38 12.85
C PHE A 69 13.04 3.86 12.98
N LEU A 70 12.40 3.60 14.12
CA LEU A 70 11.02 4.02 14.38
C LEU A 70 10.89 5.54 14.34
N LYS A 71 11.84 6.27 14.94
CA LYS A 71 11.90 7.74 14.86
C LYS A 71 11.97 8.23 13.41
N ARG A 72 12.81 7.63 12.56
CA ARG A 72 12.90 7.98 11.12
C ARG A 72 11.57 7.75 10.40
N ARG A 73 10.84 6.68 10.73
CA ARG A 73 9.53 6.37 10.14
C ARG A 73 8.45 7.34 10.60
N PHE A 74 8.42 7.61 11.91
CA PHE A 74 7.50 8.55 12.52
C PHE A 74 7.63 9.95 11.89
N ILE A 75 8.84 10.52 11.88
CA ILE A 75 9.09 11.87 11.31
C ILE A 75 8.78 11.93 9.81
N LYS A 76 8.91 10.82 9.08
CA LYS A 76 8.61 10.79 7.65
C LYS A 76 7.10 10.88 7.36
N ILE A 77 6.26 10.24 8.18
CA ILE A 77 4.84 10.02 7.88
C ILE A 77 3.94 10.94 8.69
N MET A 78 4.20 11.05 9.99
CA MET A 78 3.30 11.72 10.93
C MET A 78 3.06 13.19 10.65
N PRO A 79 4.05 14.00 10.20
CA PRO A 79 3.76 15.41 9.93
C PRO A 79 2.66 15.61 8.89
N THR A 80 2.67 14.82 7.81
CA THR A 80 1.62 14.91 6.78
C THR A 80 0.31 14.32 7.27
N TYR A 81 0.36 13.19 7.98
CA TYR A 81 -0.83 12.55 8.53
C TYR A 81 -1.55 13.46 9.55
N LEU A 82 -0.82 14.07 10.49
CA LEU A 82 -1.38 14.89 11.56
C LEU A 82 -2.09 16.13 11.02
N VAL A 83 -1.50 16.83 10.04
CA VAL A 83 -2.15 17.98 9.39
C VAL A 83 -3.49 17.56 8.79
N PHE A 84 -3.48 16.47 8.04
CA PHE A 84 -4.68 15.99 7.38
C PHE A 84 -5.73 15.48 8.38
N ILE A 85 -5.35 14.62 9.32
CA ILE A 85 -6.29 13.93 10.21
C ILE A 85 -6.96 14.90 11.17
N VAL A 86 -6.27 15.95 11.62
CA VAL A 86 -6.88 17.00 12.44
C VAL A 86 -7.97 17.73 11.66
N ILE A 87 -7.71 18.13 10.42
CA ILE A 87 -8.71 18.77 9.56
C ILE A 87 -9.91 17.85 9.34
N TRP A 88 -9.64 16.57 9.03
CA TRP A 88 -10.70 15.59 8.81
C TRP A 88 -11.53 15.30 10.08
N CYS A 89 -10.88 15.15 11.24
CA CYS A 89 -11.58 14.95 12.51
C CYS A 89 -12.44 16.16 12.87
N LEU A 90 -11.92 17.39 12.72
CA LEU A 90 -12.71 18.61 12.95
C LEU A 90 -13.94 18.65 12.04
N TYR A 91 -13.76 18.33 10.76
CA TYR A 91 -14.86 18.22 9.81
C TYR A 91 -15.92 17.20 10.29
N LYS A 92 -15.54 15.96 10.67
CA LYS A 92 -16.50 14.94 11.12
C LYS A 92 -17.10 15.22 12.50
N VAL A 93 -16.43 15.94 13.38
CA VAL A 93 -17.03 16.44 14.62
C VAL A 93 -18.17 17.40 14.29
N ILE A 94 -17.95 18.34 13.36
CA ILE A 94 -18.94 19.35 12.98
C ILE A 94 -20.10 18.74 12.17
N THR A 95 -19.82 17.86 11.20
CA THR A 95 -20.84 17.35 10.26
C THR A 95 -21.54 16.07 10.72
N ALA A 96 -20.90 15.29 11.59
CA ALA A 96 -21.41 13.97 11.99
C ALA A 96 -21.36 13.72 13.50
N GLY A 97 -20.98 14.71 14.32
CA GLY A 97 -20.97 14.57 15.77
C GLY A 97 -19.98 13.52 16.30
N MET A 98 -18.85 13.30 15.61
CA MET A 98 -17.83 12.33 16.01
C MET A 98 -17.38 12.54 17.47
N ASP A 99 -17.40 11.48 18.27
CA ASP A 99 -17.04 11.54 19.68
C ASP A 99 -15.53 11.64 19.91
N PHE A 100 -15.15 12.23 21.05
CA PHE A 100 -13.76 12.49 21.38
C PHE A 100 -12.87 11.22 21.43
N PRO A 101 -13.31 10.07 21.98
CA PRO A 101 -12.55 8.82 21.88
C PRO A 101 -12.22 8.40 20.44
N THR A 102 -13.17 8.54 19.51
CA THR A 102 -12.96 8.23 18.08
C THR A 102 -11.97 9.19 17.44
N VAL A 103 -12.00 10.47 17.82
CA VAL A 103 -10.99 11.47 17.38
C VAL A 103 -9.59 11.04 17.82
N LEU A 104 -9.42 10.67 19.09
CA LEU A 104 -8.13 10.18 19.60
C LEU A 104 -7.70 8.89 18.89
N GLY A 105 -8.62 7.95 18.69
CA GLY A 105 -8.34 6.71 17.97
C GLY A 105 -7.81 6.97 16.55
N ASN A 106 -8.35 7.97 15.87
CA ASN A 106 -7.86 8.38 14.55
C ASN A 106 -6.50 9.07 14.61
N ILE A 107 -6.30 10.03 15.52
CA ILE A 107 -5.01 10.73 15.69
C ILE A 107 -3.87 9.74 15.97
N PHE A 108 -4.12 8.71 16.78
CA PHE A 108 -3.14 7.67 17.12
C PHE A 108 -3.11 6.50 16.13
N CYS A 109 -3.90 6.52 15.06
CA CYS A 109 -4.02 5.46 14.05
C CYS A 109 -4.44 4.09 14.61
N ILE A 110 -5.24 4.06 15.68
CA ILE A 110 -5.70 2.84 16.35
C ILE A 110 -7.22 2.63 16.27
N GLN A 111 -8.00 3.59 15.72
CA GLN A 111 -9.46 3.52 15.73
C GLN A 111 -9.98 2.20 15.15
N ASP A 112 -9.50 1.78 13.98
CA ASP A 112 -9.93 0.55 13.33
C ASP A 112 -9.58 -0.73 14.13
N LEU A 113 -8.63 -0.65 15.07
CA LEU A 113 -8.28 -1.76 15.97
C LEU A 113 -9.19 -1.84 17.20
N THR A 114 -9.98 -0.80 17.48
CA THR A 114 -10.89 -0.77 18.64
C THR A 114 -12.18 -1.57 18.40
N GLY A 115 -12.45 -1.97 17.15
CA GLY A 115 -13.72 -2.57 16.74
C GLY A 115 -14.89 -1.58 16.66
N LYS A 116 -14.69 -0.31 17.06
CA LYS A 116 -15.69 0.75 16.89
C LYS A 116 -15.62 1.35 15.48
N PRO A 117 -16.77 1.71 14.88
CA PRO A 117 -16.80 2.39 13.60
C PRO A 117 -16.19 3.81 13.71
N GLY A 118 -16.05 4.51 12.57
CA GLY A 118 -15.53 5.88 12.53
C GLY A 118 -14.01 5.99 12.32
N GLY A 119 -13.35 4.88 11.97
CA GLY A 119 -11.96 4.91 11.52
C GLY A 119 -11.83 5.58 10.14
N PHE A 120 -10.93 6.56 10.04
CA PHE A 120 -10.56 7.12 8.76
C PHE A 120 -9.82 6.08 7.93
N ASN A 121 -8.85 5.36 8.52
CA ASN A 121 -8.03 4.43 7.75
C ASN A 121 -7.23 3.38 8.56
N TRP A 122 -7.59 2.11 8.34
CA TRP A 122 -6.94 0.94 8.90
C TRP A 122 -5.47 0.76 8.46
N TYR A 123 -5.11 1.20 7.25
CA TYR A 123 -3.78 0.96 6.67
C TYR A 123 -2.65 1.62 7.50
N PHE A 124 -2.94 2.69 8.24
CA PHE A 124 -1.96 3.29 9.14
C PHE A 124 -1.69 2.45 10.38
N GLY A 125 -2.75 1.92 11.01
CA GLY A 125 -2.60 0.96 12.11
C GLY A 125 -1.76 -0.23 11.67
N ALA A 126 -2.02 -0.76 10.48
CA ALA A 126 -1.23 -1.83 9.87
C ALA A 126 0.25 -1.45 9.68
N MET A 127 0.54 -0.25 9.15
CA MET A 127 1.92 0.21 8.96
C MET A 127 2.70 0.32 10.27
N TRP A 128 2.08 0.79 11.36
CA TRP A 128 2.75 0.87 12.66
C TRP A 128 3.11 -0.51 13.18
N ILE A 129 2.21 -1.48 13.08
CA ILE A 129 2.48 -2.88 13.42
C ILE A 129 3.68 -3.39 12.60
N PHE A 130 3.72 -3.14 11.29
CA PHE A 130 4.79 -3.63 10.43
C PHE A 130 6.14 -2.96 10.73
N TYR A 131 6.14 -1.68 11.11
CA TYR A 131 7.35 -0.98 11.54
C TYR A 131 7.87 -1.51 12.88
N ILE A 132 6.99 -1.78 13.83
CA ILE A 132 7.38 -2.42 15.11
C ILE A 132 7.95 -3.83 14.86
N LEU A 133 7.39 -4.58 13.91
CA LEU A 133 7.88 -5.91 13.55
C LEU A 133 9.18 -5.92 12.74
N THR A 134 9.59 -4.78 12.16
CA THR A 134 10.75 -4.70 11.25
C THR A 134 12.07 -5.19 11.87
N PRO A 135 12.46 -4.80 13.09
CA PRO A 135 13.70 -5.29 13.70
C PRO A 135 13.74 -6.83 13.81
N TYR A 136 12.61 -7.44 14.19
CA TYR A 136 12.46 -8.89 14.34
C TYR A 136 12.52 -9.60 12.98
N PHE A 137 11.77 -9.10 12.01
CA PHE A 137 11.80 -9.63 10.64
C PHE A 137 13.18 -9.49 10.00
N ALA A 138 13.88 -8.38 10.25
CA ALA A 138 15.25 -8.20 9.77
C ALA A 138 16.20 -9.24 10.37
N ALA A 139 16.09 -9.53 11.67
CA ALA A 139 16.89 -10.57 12.32
C ALA A 139 16.65 -11.97 11.72
N VAL A 140 15.40 -12.28 11.34
CA VAL A 140 15.07 -13.53 10.63
C VAL A 140 15.63 -13.51 9.20
N VAL A 141 15.38 -12.43 8.45
CA VAL A 141 15.86 -12.25 7.08
C VAL A 141 17.37 -12.40 7.01
N ASP A 142 18.14 -11.82 7.94
CA ASP A 142 19.60 -11.89 8.01
C ASP A 142 20.10 -13.35 8.13
N LYS A 143 19.35 -14.21 8.83
CA LYS A 143 19.67 -15.65 9.00
C LYS A 143 19.34 -16.50 7.78
N ILE A 144 18.35 -16.12 6.95
CA ILE A 144 17.94 -16.91 5.78
C ILE A 144 19.01 -16.82 4.68
N LYS A 145 19.66 -17.93 4.34
CA LYS A 145 20.71 -17.99 3.29
C LYS A 145 20.20 -18.43 1.92
N LYS A 146 19.08 -19.15 1.88
CA LYS A 146 18.51 -19.74 0.65
C LYS A 146 17.04 -19.30 0.49
N PRO A 147 16.54 -19.13 -0.75
CA PRO A 147 15.15 -18.75 -1.00
C PRO A 147 14.11 -19.63 -0.30
N VAL A 148 14.40 -20.93 -0.12
CA VAL A 148 13.50 -21.86 0.59
C VAL A 148 13.19 -21.44 2.02
N GLY A 149 14.16 -20.86 2.75
CA GLY A 149 13.91 -20.37 4.11
C GLY A 149 12.95 -19.17 4.14
N CYS A 150 12.98 -18.34 3.09
CA CYS A 150 12.02 -17.25 2.92
C CYS A 150 10.62 -17.78 2.64
N VAL A 151 10.51 -18.78 1.76
CA VAL A 151 9.22 -19.45 1.47
C VAL A 151 8.64 -20.07 2.73
N LEU A 152 9.43 -20.84 3.49
CA LEU A 152 8.98 -21.46 4.75
C LEU A 152 8.52 -20.41 5.78
N PHE A 153 9.23 -19.29 5.90
CA PHE A 153 8.81 -18.22 6.82
C PHE A 153 7.54 -17.50 6.34
N CYS A 154 7.38 -17.29 5.02
CA CYS A 154 6.13 -16.76 4.47
C CYS A 154 4.95 -17.71 4.72
N LEU A 155 5.15 -19.02 4.60
CA LEU A 155 4.14 -20.02 4.95
C LEU A 155 3.81 -19.96 6.44
N LEU A 156 4.80 -19.82 7.32
CA LEU A 156 4.57 -19.60 8.75
C LEU A 156 3.72 -18.34 9.02
N LEU A 157 3.98 -17.24 8.30
CA LEU A 157 3.20 -16.01 8.42
C LEU A 157 1.76 -16.17 7.88
N VAL A 158 1.54 -17.02 6.88
CA VAL A 158 0.19 -17.42 6.43
C VAL A 158 -0.49 -18.29 7.47
N LEU A 159 0.20 -19.23 8.11
CA LEU A 159 -0.40 -20.01 9.21
C LEU A 159 -0.71 -19.12 10.42
N PHE A 160 0.12 -18.11 10.68
CA PHE A 160 -0.10 -17.12 11.72
C PHE A 160 -1.37 -16.28 11.51
N SER A 161 -1.91 -16.16 10.28
CA SER A 161 -3.18 -15.45 10.08
C SER A 161 -4.42 -16.25 10.46
N PHE A 162 -4.32 -17.57 10.65
CA PHE A 162 -5.49 -18.44 10.90
C PHE A 162 -6.24 -18.10 12.20
N PRO A 163 -5.57 -17.80 13.34
CA PRO A 163 -6.25 -17.37 14.56
C PRO A 163 -7.03 -16.05 14.42
N PHE A 164 -6.77 -15.28 13.35
CA PHE A 164 -7.43 -14.01 13.09
C PHE A 164 -8.55 -14.12 12.04
N TRP A 165 -8.87 -15.34 11.58
CA TRP A 165 -10.06 -15.56 10.76
C TRP A 165 -11.31 -15.07 11.47
N ASN A 166 -12.23 -14.48 10.71
CA ASN A 166 -13.43 -13.79 11.21
C ASN A 166 -13.16 -12.54 12.07
N VAL A 167 -11.90 -12.11 12.23
CA VAL A 167 -11.56 -10.84 12.90
C VAL A 167 -11.32 -9.77 11.83
N THR A 168 -12.40 -9.14 11.36
CA THR A 168 -12.43 -8.21 10.21
C THR A 168 -11.27 -7.21 10.15
N ALA A 169 -10.97 -6.54 11.27
CA ALA A 169 -9.93 -5.52 11.32
C ALA A 169 -8.51 -6.08 11.27
N LEU A 170 -8.27 -7.29 11.81
CA LEU A 170 -6.94 -7.89 11.91
C LEU A 170 -6.62 -8.77 10.71
N ILE A 171 -7.59 -9.49 10.14
CA ILE A 171 -7.34 -10.42 9.03
C ILE A 171 -6.73 -9.72 7.82
N ILE A 172 -7.22 -8.52 7.49
CA ILE A 172 -6.69 -7.69 6.41
C ILE A 172 -5.24 -7.26 6.63
N ILE A 173 -4.80 -7.16 7.88
CA ILE A 173 -3.44 -6.77 8.29
C ILE A 173 -2.52 -7.98 8.29
N VAL A 174 -2.88 -9.05 8.98
CA VAL A 174 -1.98 -10.20 9.18
C VAL A 174 -1.73 -10.97 7.89
N THR A 175 -2.71 -11.06 6.99
CA THR A 175 -2.55 -11.69 5.66
C THR A 175 -1.51 -10.98 4.78
N ARG A 176 -1.11 -9.76 5.12
CA ARG A 176 -0.13 -8.94 4.38
C ARG A 176 1.26 -8.91 5.01
N LEU A 177 1.44 -9.53 6.18
CA LEU A 177 2.78 -9.74 6.76
C LEU A 177 3.72 -10.49 5.79
N PRO A 178 3.28 -11.55 5.08
CA PRO A 178 4.16 -12.26 4.14
C PRO A 178 4.67 -11.37 3.01
N VAL A 179 3.82 -10.54 2.38
CA VAL A 179 4.25 -9.68 1.27
C VAL A 179 5.20 -8.57 1.74
N TYR A 180 4.98 -8.04 2.94
CA TYR A 180 5.92 -7.11 3.59
C TYR A 180 7.28 -7.77 3.85
N PHE A 181 7.27 -8.98 4.41
CA PHE A 181 8.48 -9.78 4.68
C PHE A 181 9.24 -10.12 3.39
N LEU A 182 8.53 -10.51 2.32
CA LEU A 182 9.12 -10.73 1.01
C LEU A 182 9.84 -9.49 0.49
N GLY A 183 9.30 -8.30 0.73
CA GLY A 183 9.99 -7.04 0.43
C GLY A 183 11.32 -6.90 1.18
N MET A 184 11.36 -7.27 2.46
CA MET A 184 12.59 -7.25 3.25
C MET A 184 13.63 -8.26 2.73
N PHE A 185 13.21 -9.48 2.42
CA PHE A 185 14.08 -10.50 1.85
C PHE A 185 14.60 -10.10 0.45
N PHE A 186 13.74 -9.51 -0.38
CA PHE A 186 14.11 -8.98 -1.70
C PHE A 186 15.19 -7.90 -1.57
N ALA A 187 15.09 -7.01 -0.58
CA ALA A 187 16.11 -6.02 -0.29
C ALA A 187 17.44 -6.66 0.10
N LYS A 188 17.43 -7.66 0.98
CA LYS A 188 18.64 -8.42 1.33
C LYS A 188 19.32 -9.01 0.09
N CYS A 189 18.58 -9.76 -0.73
CA CYS A 189 19.13 -10.37 -1.94
C CYS A 189 19.70 -9.32 -2.91
N SER A 190 19.10 -8.13 -2.96
CA SER A 190 19.62 -7.02 -3.79
C SER A 190 20.93 -6.41 -3.28
N GLN A 191 21.27 -6.59 -2.00
CA GLN A 191 22.52 -6.14 -1.42
C GLN A 191 23.62 -7.20 -1.52
N GLU A 192 23.26 -8.49 -1.45
CA GLU A 192 24.21 -9.61 -1.43
C GLU A 192 24.62 -10.10 -2.83
N SER A 193 23.84 -9.78 -3.88
CA SER A 193 24.06 -10.32 -5.21
C SER A 193 23.67 -9.35 -6.32
N ASP A 194 24.61 -9.12 -7.24
CA ASP A 194 24.38 -8.43 -8.51
C ASP A 194 24.02 -9.38 -9.66
N LYS A 195 23.63 -10.63 -9.36
CA LYS A 195 23.12 -11.56 -10.38
C LYS A 195 21.89 -10.98 -11.08
N LYS A 196 21.85 -11.15 -12.40
CA LYS A 196 20.69 -10.77 -13.22
C LYS A 196 19.51 -11.68 -12.89
N ILE A 197 18.32 -11.08 -12.85
CA ILE A 197 17.05 -11.80 -12.83
C ILE A 197 16.98 -12.65 -14.09
N THR A 198 16.82 -13.97 -13.92
CA THR A 198 16.82 -14.94 -15.01
C THR A 198 15.43 -15.09 -15.61
N ALA A 199 15.36 -15.46 -16.90
CA ALA A 199 14.09 -15.76 -17.56
C ALA A 199 13.36 -16.94 -16.89
N LYS A 200 14.10 -17.96 -16.41
CA LYS A 200 13.54 -19.09 -15.64
C LYS A 200 12.85 -18.63 -14.36
N PHE A 201 13.48 -17.71 -13.61
CA PHE A 201 12.87 -17.14 -12.41
C PHE A 201 11.59 -16.36 -12.76
N MET A 202 11.63 -15.53 -13.81
CA MET A 202 10.44 -14.78 -14.24
C MET A 202 9.32 -15.72 -14.67
N LEU A 203 9.60 -16.73 -15.47
CA LEU A 203 8.62 -17.72 -15.90
C LEU A 203 7.99 -18.41 -14.68
N PHE A 204 8.81 -18.87 -13.73
CA PHE A 204 8.32 -19.50 -12.51
C PHE A 204 7.43 -18.55 -11.68
N ALA A 205 7.86 -17.31 -11.46
CA ALA A 205 7.09 -16.31 -10.72
C ALA A 205 5.75 -15.99 -11.40
N THR A 206 5.74 -15.91 -12.74
CA THR A 206 4.54 -15.68 -13.54
C THR A 206 3.58 -16.84 -13.48
N LEU A 207 4.06 -18.07 -13.68
CA LEU A 207 3.21 -19.27 -13.56
C LEU A 207 2.59 -19.37 -12.16
N LEU A 208 3.37 -19.10 -11.12
CA LEU A 208 2.87 -19.13 -9.75
C LEU A 208 1.86 -18.02 -9.48
N SER A 209 2.06 -16.82 -10.03
CA SER A 209 1.08 -15.72 -9.94
C SER A 209 -0.21 -16.05 -10.70
N LEU A 210 -0.11 -16.66 -11.89
CA LEU A 210 -1.28 -17.09 -12.67
C LEU A 210 -2.07 -18.19 -11.94
N LEU A 211 -1.39 -19.20 -11.38
CA LEU A 211 -2.04 -20.23 -10.56
C LEU A 211 -2.72 -19.63 -9.34
N SER A 212 -2.04 -18.69 -8.67
CA SER A 212 -2.59 -17.99 -7.51
C SER A 212 -3.82 -17.15 -7.84
N MET A 213 -3.82 -16.47 -8.99
CA MET A 213 -4.97 -15.71 -9.47
C MET A 213 -6.10 -16.63 -9.95
N ALA A 214 -5.80 -17.76 -10.59
CA ALA A 214 -6.80 -18.75 -10.96
C ALA A 214 -7.51 -19.32 -9.72
N ALA A 215 -6.75 -19.65 -8.66
CA ALA A 215 -7.32 -20.07 -7.38
C ALA A 215 -8.20 -18.97 -6.77
N PHE A 216 -7.75 -17.71 -6.81
CA PHE A 216 -8.57 -16.57 -6.39
C PHE A 216 -9.88 -16.47 -7.16
N PHE A 217 -9.86 -16.61 -8.49
CA PHE A 217 -11.08 -16.57 -9.31
C PHE A 217 -12.06 -17.68 -8.93
N ILE A 218 -11.56 -18.90 -8.71
CA ILE A 218 -12.38 -20.01 -8.24
C ILE A 218 -13.03 -19.65 -6.89
N CYS A 219 -12.27 -19.13 -5.92
CA CYS A 219 -12.82 -18.69 -4.65
C CYS A 219 -13.79 -17.50 -4.80
N PHE A 220 -13.53 -16.58 -5.73
CA PHE A 220 -14.37 -15.41 -5.95
C PHE A 220 -15.75 -15.78 -6.47
N PHE A 221 -15.84 -16.75 -7.37
CA PHE A 221 -17.12 -17.19 -7.92
C PHE A 221 -17.86 -18.21 -7.05
N ASN A 222 -17.16 -18.99 -6.21
CA ASN A 222 -17.76 -20.07 -5.42
C ASN A 222 -17.87 -19.78 -3.92
N LEU A 223 -17.07 -18.86 -3.38
CA LEU A 223 -16.89 -18.60 -1.94
C LEU A 223 -16.83 -17.09 -1.64
N HIS A 224 -17.57 -16.28 -2.39
CA HIS A 224 -17.47 -14.81 -2.35
C HIS A 224 -17.58 -14.23 -0.92
N ASP A 225 -18.60 -14.67 -0.19
CA ASP A 225 -18.90 -14.18 1.17
C ASP A 225 -17.79 -14.55 2.18
N GLU A 226 -17.06 -15.62 1.90
CA GLU A 226 -16.00 -16.13 2.77
C GLU A 226 -14.62 -15.54 2.47
N LEU A 227 -14.48 -14.81 1.35
CA LEU A 227 -13.20 -14.26 0.93
C LEU A 227 -12.58 -13.32 1.97
N TRP A 228 -13.40 -12.53 2.66
CA TRP A 228 -12.94 -11.61 3.70
C TRP A 228 -12.61 -12.34 5.00
N ASN A 229 -13.52 -13.21 5.45
CA ASN A 229 -13.43 -13.92 6.72
C ASN A 229 -12.14 -14.73 6.85
N TYR A 230 -11.71 -15.37 5.76
CA TYR A 230 -10.50 -16.19 5.74
C TYR A 230 -9.28 -15.49 5.10
N GLY A 231 -9.46 -14.26 4.61
CA GLY A 231 -8.41 -13.46 3.99
C GLY A 231 -7.99 -13.89 2.58
N LEU A 232 -8.85 -14.64 1.89
CA LEU A 232 -8.64 -15.13 0.53
C LEU A 232 -8.53 -14.02 -0.51
N TRP A 233 -9.04 -12.82 -0.22
CA TRP A 233 -8.79 -11.62 -1.04
C TRP A 233 -7.30 -11.29 -1.18
N TRP A 234 -6.46 -11.62 -0.19
CA TRP A 234 -5.13 -11.01 -0.07
C TRP A 234 -3.98 -11.99 -0.24
N TYR A 235 -4.14 -13.26 0.12
CA TYR A 235 -3.11 -14.28 -0.11
C TYR A 235 -2.60 -14.33 -1.57
N PRO A 236 -3.44 -14.16 -2.61
CA PRO A 236 -2.96 -14.22 -3.99
C PRO A 236 -1.89 -13.16 -4.31
N PHE A 237 -1.92 -12.04 -3.60
CA PHE A 237 -1.02 -10.92 -3.82
C PHE A 237 0.33 -11.06 -3.11
N ILE A 238 0.50 -12.08 -2.26
CA ILE A 238 1.81 -12.43 -1.67
C ILE A 238 2.85 -12.64 -2.78
N ILE A 239 2.47 -13.30 -3.87
CA ILE A 239 3.36 -13.63 -4.99
C ILE A 239 3.10 -12.71 -6.19
N THR A 240 1.84 -12.33 -6.41
CA THR A 240 1.45 -11.50 -7.55
C THR A 240 2.01 -10.08 -7.44
N ALA A 241 1.99 -9.44 -6.26
CA ALA A 241 2.48 -8.07 -6.11
C ALA A 241 4.00 -7.93 -6.36
N PRO A 242 4.89 -8.78 -5.80
CA PRO A 242 6.31 -8.78 -6.16
C PRO A 242 6.54 -9.02 -7.66
N THR A 243 5.78 -9.93 -8.27
CA THR A 243 5.89 -10.24 -9.70
C THR A 243 5.53 -9.03 -10.56
N ILE A 244 4.43 -8.33 -10.24
CA ILE A 244 4.03 -7.07 -10.88
C ILE A 244 5.15 -6.03 -10.74
N CYS A 245 5.74 -5.85 -9.56
CA CYS A 245 6.83 -4.88 -9.34
C CYS A 245 8.05 -5.16 -10.24
N ILE A 246 8.42 -6.43 -10.42
CA ILE A 246 9.54 -6.80 -11.30
C ILE A 246 9.18 -6.53 -12.76
N TYR A 247 7.97 -6.86 -13.20
CA TYR A 247 7.50 -6.54 -14.56
C TYR A 247 7.46 -5.03 -14.81
N LEU A 248 6.92 -4.23 -13.90
CA LEU A 248 6.93 -2.77 -13.98
C LEU A 248 8.35 -2.22 -14.09
N SER A 249 9.33 -2.86 -13.45
CA SER A 249 10.75 -2.49 -13.59
C SER A 249 11.30 -2.80 -14.97
N PHE A 250 10.97 -3.95 -15.54
CA PHE A 250 11.38 -4.31 -16.90
C PHE A 250 10.75 -3.37 -17.93
N ILE A 251 9.45 -3.07 -17.78
CA ILE A 251 8.72 -2.11 -18.61
C ILE A 251 9.37 -0.73 -18.48
N GLY A 252 9.61 -0.26 -17.26
CA GLY A 252 10.28 1.03 -17.01
C GLY A 252 11.63 1.12 -17.72
N ARG A 253 12.47 0.10 -17.57
CA ARG A 253 13.78 0.03 -18.25
C ARG A 253 13.66 0.00 -19.77
N PHE A 254 12.64 -0.65 -20.30
CA PHE A 254 12.39 -0.69 -21.74
C PHE A 254 11.95 0.67 -22.27
N LEU A 255 11.01 1.32 -21.58
CA LEU A 255 10.47 2.64 -21.93
C LEU A 255 11.53 3.75 -21.91
N GLU A 256 12.50 3.67 -20.99
CA GLU A 256 13.61 4.64 -20.90
C GLU A 256 14.48 4.73 -22.16
N LYS A 257 14.43 3.73 -23.05
CA LYS A 257 15.16 3.74 -24.32
C LYS A 257 14.62 4.76 -25.33
N LYS A 258 13.41 5.28 -25.13
CA LYS A 258 12.74 6.21 -26.05
C LYS A 258 12.31 7.49 -25.30
N PRO A 259 12.41 8.68 -25.91
CA PRO A 259 12.04 9.95 -25.26
C PRO A 259 10.60 9.96 -24.73
N PHE A 260 9.66 9.39 -25.50
CA PHE A 260 8.27 9.27 -25.07
C PHE A 260 8.12 8.37 -23.83
N GLY A 261 8.79 7.22 -23.80
CA GLY A 261 8.75 6.31 -22.65
C GLY A 261 9.40 6.91 -21.40
N GLN A 262 10.42 7.74 -21.53
CA GLN A 262 10.99 8.50 -20.40
C GLN A 262 9.94 9.44 -19.78
N LYS A 263 9.10 10.10 -20.59
CA LYS A 263 8.00 10.93 -20.07
C LYS A 263 6.97 10.10 -19.31
N ILE A 264 6.63 8.90 -19.78
CA ILE A 264 5.73 7.97 -19.07
C ILE A 264 6.33 7.59 -17.71
N ASN A 265 7.60 7.16 -17.67
CA ASN A 265 8.27 6.83 -16.41
C ASN A 265 8.34 8.03 -15.46
N ALA A 266 8.57 9.22 -15.98
CA ALA A 266 8.58 10.46 -15.21
C ALA A 266 7.20 10.75 -14.61
N ALA A 267 6.12 10.56 -15.38
CA ALA A 267 4.75 10.74 -14.90
C ALA A 267 4.41 9.77 -13.75
N PHE A 268 4.67 8.46 -13.94
CA PHE A 268 4.47 7.49 -12.85
C PHE A 268 5.36 7.77 -11.64
N SER A 269 6.61 8.18 -11.86
CA SER A 269 7.53 8.52 -10.78
C SER A 269 7.13 9.79 -10.02
N PHE A 270 6.54 10.76 -10.73
CA PHE A 270 5.97 11.97 -10.16
C PHE A 270 4.80 11.60 -9.25
N VAL A 271 3.80 10.89 -9.76
CA VAL A 271 2.66 10.41 -8.96
C VAL A 271 3.14 9.56 -7.78
N GLY A 272 4.10 8.67 -8.01
CA GLY A 272 4.75 7.85 -7.00
C GLY A 272 5.43 8.63 -5.88
N GLY A 273 5.80 9.90 -6.13
CA GLY A 273 6.37 10.81 -5.15
C GLY A 273 5.36 11.40 -4.17
N TYR A 274 4.07 11.45 -4.53
CA TYR A 274 2.98 12.07 -3.76
C TYR A 274 1.90 11.07 -3.34
N THR A 275 2.20 9.77 -3.39
CA THR A 275 1.26 8.70 -3.05
C THR A 275 0.62 8.86 -1.67
N PHE A 276 1.33 9.49 -0.73
CA PHE A 276 0.85 9.64 0.63
C PHE A 276 -0.24 10.69 0.75
N GLU A 277 0.03 11.89 0.25
CA GLU A 277 -0.93 12.99 0.17
C GLU A 277 -2.14 12.58 -0.69
N LEU A 278 -1.89 11.94 -1.84
CA LEU A 278 -2.93 11.46 -2.74
C LEU A 278 -3.81 10.40 -2.06
N PHE A 279 -3.21 9.49 -1.28
CA PHE A 279 -3.95 8.48 -0.54
C PHE A 279 -4.94 9.10 0.47
N LEU A 280 -4.49 10.07 1.26
CA LEU A 280 -5.33 10.72 2.27
C LEU A 280 -6.49 11.50 1.61
N VAL A 281 -6.16 12.30 0.60
CA VAL A 281 -7.15 13.18 -0.02
C VAL A 281 -8.17 12.40 -0.85
N HIS A 282 -7.76 11.43 -1.67
CA HIS A 282 -8.75 10.68 -2.48
C HIS A 282 -9.74 9.92 -1.59
N LYS A 283 -9.26 9.31 -0.49
CA LYS A 283 -10.14 8.57 0.41
C LYS A 283 -11.21 9.47 1.02
N PHE A 284 -10.82 10.66 1.47
CA PHE A 284 -11.77 11.63 2.00
C PHE A 284 -12.76 12.11 0.92
N ILE A 285 -12.26 12.63 -0.19
CA ILE A 285 -13.12 13.20 -1.23
C ILE A 285 -14.07 12.15 -1.82
N PHE A 286 -13.60 10.93 -2.05
CA PHE A 286 -14.44 9.87 -2.64
C PHE A 286 -15.51 9.39 -1.67
N ASN A 287 -15.21 9.30 -0.37
CA ASN A 287 -16.22 8.98 0.63
C ASN A 287 -17.33 10.04 0.67
N GLU A 288 -16.97 11.32 0.76
CA GLU A 288 -17.97 12.40 0.77
C GLU A 288 -18.72 12.49 -0.56
N THR A 289 -18.07 12.22 -1.68
CA THR A 289 -18.72 12.16 -3.00
C THR A 289 -19.74 11.02 -3.05
N ALA A 290 -19.40 9.83 -2.51
CA ALA A 290 -20.32 8.72 -2.42
C ALA A 290 -21.54 9.07 -1.55
N ASP A 291 -21.31 9.68 -0.38
CA ASP A 291 -22.38 10.10 0.52
C ASP A 291 -23.32 11.13 -0.15
N LEU A 292 -22.76 12.10 -0.88
CA LEU A 292 -23.53 13.08 -1.66
C LEU A 292 -24.35 12.44 -2.78
N ILE A 293 -23.79 11.47 -3.51
CA ILE A 293 -24.50 10.75 -4.56
C ILE A 293 -25.63 9.92 -3.96
N MET A 294 -25.39 9.21 -2.86
CA MET A 294 -26.41 8.39 -2.18
C MET A 294 -27.56 9.25 -1.65
N ALA A 295 -27.25 10.42 -1.08
CA ALA A 295 -28.25 11.33 -0.53
C ALA A 295 -29.13 11.99 -1.62
N ASN A 296 -28.53 12.41 -2.73
CA ASN A 296 -29.21 13.26 -3.72
C ASN A 296 -29.67 12.51 -4.98
N LYS A 297 -29.20 11.27 -5.21
CA LYS A 297 -29.51 10.43 -6.38
C LYS A 297 -29.47 11.20 -7.72
N PRO A 298 -28.37 11.90 -8.04
CA PRO A 298 -28.28 12.75 -9.23
C PRO A 298 -28.26 11.90 -10.51
N ASP A 299 -28.77 12.45 -11.62
CA ASP A 299 -28.79 11.74 -12.91
C ASP A 299 -27.40 11.54 -13.52
N HIS A 300 -26.43 12.39 -13.20
CA HIS A 300 -25.10 12.41 -13.80
C HIS A 300 -23.99 11.84 -12.89
N VAL A 301 -24.24 10.68 -12.26
CA VAL A 301 -23.31 10.02 -11.32
C VAL A 301 -21.89 9.87 -11.86
N VAL A 302 -21.73 9.45 -13.10
CA VAL A 302 -20.40 9.22 -13.71
C VAL A 302 -19.63 10.54 -13.84
N ALA A 303 -20.29 11.61 -14.28
CA ALA A 303 -19.67 12.92 -14.41
C ALA A 303 -19.21 13.47 -13.05
N ILE A 304 -19.99 13.22 -11.99
CA ILE A 304 -19.63 13.62 -10.61
C ILE A 304 -18.37 12.89 -10.15
N TRP A 305 -18.26 11.58 -10.39
CA TRP A 305 -17.03 10.84 -10.07
C TRP A 305 -15.81 11.38 -10.81
N PHE A 306 -15.91 11.69 -12.10
CA PHE A 306 -14.81 12.32 -12.83
C PHE A 306 -14.50 13.72 -12.30
N ALA A 307 -15.52 14.52 -11.99
CA ALA A 307 -15.36 15.85 -11.41
C ALA A 307 -14.65 15.78 -10.04
N SER A 308 -14.88 14.73 -9.24
CA SER A 308 -14.23 14.53 -7.94
C SER A 308 -12.70 14.37 -8.03
N LEU A 309 -12.14 14.01 -9.19
CA LEU A 309 -10.70 13.96 -9.39
C LEU A 309 -10.04 15.34 -9.28
N ILE A 310 -10.76 16.41 -9.62
CA ILE A 310 -10.26 17.79 -9.55
C ILE A 310 -9.95 18.18 -8.08
N PRO A 311 -10.90 18.11 -7.12
CA PRO A 311 -10.59 18.37 -5.72
C PRO A 311 -9.59 17.36 -5.13
N VAL A 312 -9.50 16.12 -5.64
CA VAL A 312 -8.43 15.20 -5.24
C VAL A 312 -7.04 15.73 -5.59
N VAL A 313 -6.85 16.20 -6.82
CA VAL A 313 -5.57 16.76 -7.25
C VAL A 313 -5.26 18.06 -6.50
N ILE A 314 -6.22 18.97 -6.41
CA ILE A 314 -6.05 20.25 -5.71
C ILE A 314 -5.73 20.02 -4.23
N GLY A 315 -6.51 19.18 -3.54
CA GLY A 315 -6.29 18.85 -2.13
C GLY A 315 -4.94 18.19 -1.89
N THR A 316 -4.48 17.32 -2.81
CA THR A 316 -3.15 16.69 -2.74
C THR A 316 -2.04 17.75 -2.80
N VAL A 317 -2.16 18.72 -3.71
CA VAL A 317 -1.19 19.82 -3.85
C VAL A 317 -1.20 20.71 -2.61
N ILE A 318 -2.38 21.09 -2.10
CA ILE A 318 -2.51 21.89 -0.88
C ILE A 318 -1.86 21.18 0.31
N LEU A 319 -2.21 19.91 0.53
CA LEU A 319 -1.66 19.11 1.64
C LEU A 319 -0.14 18.97 1.54
N TYR A 320 0.39 18.77 0.33
CA TYR A 320 1.83 18.74 0.11
C TYR A 320 2.51 20.05 0.55
N TRP A 321 1.99 21.21 0.12
CA TRP A 321 2.58 22.50 0.45
C TRP A 321 2.49 22.84 1.93
N LEU A 322 1.34 22.59 2.57
CA LEU A 322 1.17 22.76 4.01
C LEU A 322 2.20 21.95 4.80
N THR A 323 2.42 20.70 4.39
CA THR A 323 3.28 19.78 5.13
C THR A 323 4.76 19.94 4.82
N LYS A 324 5.10 20.46 3.63
CA LYS A 324 6.48 20.82 3.27
C LYS A 324 7.08 21.85 4.23
N GLY A 325 6.31 22.88 4.61
CA GLY A 325 6.73 23.89 5.59
C GLY A 325 7.00 23.28 6.97
N ILE A 326 6.09 22.43 7.45
CA ILE A 326 6.22 21.76 8.75
C ILE A 326 7.42 20.80 8.78
N LYS A 327 7.61 20.01 7.72
CA LYS A 327 8.77 19.12 7.62
C LYS A 327 10.08 19.91 7.67
N ALA A 328 10.17 21.06 7.00
CA ALA A 328 11.37 21.91 7.04
C ALA A 328 11.69 22.39 8.47
N LEU A 329 10.66 22.76 9.25
CA LEU A 329 10.82 23.16 10.65
C LEU A 329 11.32 22.01 11.54
N ILE A 330 10.75 20.81 11.40
CA ILE A 330 11.16 19.61 12.16
C ILE A 330 12.61 19.23 11.84
N PHE A 331 13.01 19.29 10.57
CA PHE A 331 14.40 19.02 10.19
C PHE A 331 15.38 20.04 10.75
N LYS A 332 14.98 21.31 10.88
CA LYS A 332 15.80 22.37 11.47
C LYS A 332 15.98 22.20 12.97
N SER A 333 14.98 21.69 13.70
CA SER A 333 15.07 21.45 15.15
C SER A 333 15.74 20.13 15.54
N SER A 334 15.92 19.21 14.57
CA SER A 334 16.59 17.91 14.79
C SER A 334 18.11 17.92 14.56
N LYS A 335 18.65 19.05 14.10
CA LYS A 335 20.08 19.34 14.04
C LYS A 335 20.46 20.16 15.26
#